data_AF-A0A1G9MNK8-F1
#
_entry.id   AF-A0A1G9MNK8-F1
#
_cell.length_a   1.000
_cell.length_b   1.000
_cell.length_c   1.000
_cell.angle_alpha   90.00
_cell.angle_beta   90.00
_cell.angle_gamma   90.00
#
_symmetry.space_group_name_H-M   'P 1'
#
loop_
_entity.id
_entity.type
_entity.pdbx_description
1 polymer ?
#
loop_
_entity_poly.entity_id
_entity_poly.type
_entity_poly.pdbx_seq_one_letter_code
_entity_poly.pdbx_strand_id
1 'polypeptide(L)'
;MAKGKLPEQQQPGEGQREFHERRRPWGAMVHAGTEVKTCRSRIGSAVEMLRGQLNGPSSYPIPVSQRARVEEWEQLLSRVLSDLEAVDVDAWKPQIREEITYRPEGQQ
;
A
#
# COMPACT_ATOMS: atom_id res chain seq x y z
N MET A 1 -29.00 -10.73 -13.00
CA MET A 1 -27.64 -10.16 -12.98
C MET A 1 -26.77 -11.13 -12.19
N ALA A 2 -25.87 -11.87 -12.85
CA ALA A 2 -24.96 -12.76 -12.15
C ALA A 2 -23.99 -11.90 -11.34
N LYS A 3 -24.05 -11.98 -10.01
CA LYS A 3 -23.04 -11.37 -9.13
C LYS A 3 -21.71 -12.05 -9.49
N GLY A 4 -20.76 -11.29 -10.02
CA GLY A 4 -19.42 -11.81 -10.32
C GLY A 4 -18.81 -12.53 -9.11
N LYS A 5 -18.04 -13.59 -9.37
CA LYS A 5 -17.36 -14.38 -8.32
C LYS A 5 -16.51 -13.47 -7.44
N LEU A 6 -16.92 -13.25 -6.19
CA LEU A 6 -16.13 -12.49 -5.22
C LEU A 6 -14.86 -13.29 -4.84
N PRO A 7 -13.66 -12.69 -4.90
CA PRO A 7 -12.41 -13.37 -4.55
C PRO A 7 -12.36 -13.81 -3.07
N GLU A 8 -13.09 -13.12 -2.20
CA GLU A 8 -13.16 -13.41 -0.78
C GLU A 8 -14.07 -14.61 -0.46
N GLN A 9 -14.91 -15.05 -1.41
CA GLN A 9 -15.95 -16.05 -1.20
C GLN A 9 -15.70 -17.30 -2.05
N GLN A 10 -15.78 -18.46 -1.41
CA GLN A 10 -15.82 -19.75 -2.11
C GLN A 10 -17.14 -19.86 -2.86
N GLN A 11 -17.06 -20.28 -4.12
CA GLN A 11 -18.24 -20.41 -4.98
C GLN A 11 -18.94 -21.76 -4.75
N PRO A 12 -20.26 -21.85 -5.02
CA PRO A 12 -20.97 -23.13 -5.01
C PRO A 12 -20.30 -24.12 -5.98
N GLY A 13 -19.91 -25.30 -5.47
CA GLY A 13 -19.26 -26.35 -6.25
C GLY A 13 -17.76 -26.18 -6.49
N GLU A 14 -17.15 -25.09 -6.01
CA GLU A 14 -15.71 -24.85 -6.13
C GLU A 14 -14.93 -25.66 -5.07
N GLY A 15 -13.94 -26.43 -5.53
CA GLY A 15 -13.04 -27.15 -4.63
C GLY A 15 -12.14 -26.21 -3.83
N GLN A 16 -11.65 -26.66 -2.67
CA GLN A 16 -10.73 -25.84 -1.84
C GLN A 16 -9.48 -25.38 -2.61
N ARG A 17 -8.91 -26.26 -3.44
CA ARG A 17 -7.74 -25.93 -4.26
C ARG A 17 -8.03 -24.83 -5.27
N GLU A 18 -9.13 -24.94 -6.00
CA GLU A 18 -9.57 -23.95 -7.00
C GLU A 18 -9.85 -22.60 -6.33
N PHE A 19 -10.51 -22.62 -5.17
CA PHE A 19 -10.74 -21.41 -4.36
C PHE A 19 -9.42 -20.72 -3.99
N HIS A 20 -8.44 -21.48 -3.48
CA HIS A 20 -7.14 -20.92 -3.10
C HIS A 20 -6.36 -20.38 -4.30
N GLU A 21 -6.32 -21.11 -5.41
CA GLU A 21 -5.64 -20.67 -6.64
C GLU A 21 -6.26 -19.38 -7.18
N ARG A 22 -7.58 -19.29 -7.22
CA ARG A 22 -8.31 -18.09 -7.64
C ARG A 22 -8.10 -16.89 -6.71
N ARG A 23 -8.03 -17.11 -5.39
CA ARG A 23 -7.88 -16.05 -4.37
C ARG A 23 -6.43 -15.55 -4.22
N ARG A 24 -5.43 -16.27 -4.70
CA ARG A 24 -4.00 -15.92 -4.52
C ARG A 24 -3.65 -14.49 -4.98
N PRO A 25 -4.00 -14.04 -6.21
CA PRO A 25 -3.69 -12.69 -6.67
C PRO A 25 -4.32 -11.61 -5.77
N TRP A 26 -5.57 -11.83 -5.36
CA TRP A 26 -6.27 -10.95 -4.42
C TRP A 26 -5.54 -10.88 -3.08
N GLY A 27 -5.16 -12.01 -2.49
CA GLY A 27 -4.45 -12.06 -1.22
C GLY A 27 -3.10 -11.32 -1.27
N ALA A 28 -2.33 -11.55 -2.33
CA ALA A 28 -1.04 -10.88 -2.53
C ALA A 28 -1.18 -9.35 -2.63
N MET A 29 -2.16 -8.87 -3.39
CA MET A 29 -2.38 -7.44 -3.57
C MET A 29 -2.94 -6.76 -2.31
N VAL A 30 -3.84 -7.42 -1.56
CA VAL A 30 -4.32 -6.91 -0.26
C VAL A 30 -3.16 -6.75 0.72
N HIS A 31 -2.25 -7.73 0.74
CA HIS A 31 -1.04 -7.65 1.56
C HIS A 31 -0.14 -6.49 1.10
N ALA A 32 0.19 -6.40 -0.18
CA ALA A 32 0.99 -5.30 -0.73
C ALA A 32 0.39 -3.92 -0.42
N GLY A 33 -0.93 -3.77 -0.55
CA GLY A 33 -1.62 -2.54 -0.19
C GLY A 33 -1.53 -2.18 1.30
N THR A 34 -1.52 -3.20 2.17
CA THR A 34 -1.31 -3.01 3.61
C THR A 34 0.11 -2.55 3.91
N GLU A 35 1.12 -3.11 3.22
CA GLU A 35 2.51 -2.69 3.34
C GLU A 35 2.71 -1.24 2.87
N VAL A 36 2.11 -0.83 1.75
CA VAL A 36 2.16 0.57 1.26
C VAL A 36 1.56 1.54 2.30
N LYS A 37 0.40 1.20 2.87
CA LYS A 37 -0.25 2.03 3.92
C LYS A 37 0.62 2.12 5.18
N THR A 38 1.26 1.02 5.56
CA THR A 38 2.18 0.97 6.71
C THR A 38 3.42 1.82 6.47
N CYS A 39 4.04 1.72 5.30
CA CYS A 39 5.17 2.54 4.89
C CYS A 39 4.82 4.03 4.91
N ARG A 40 3.66 4.41 4.35
CA ARG A 40 3.17 5.79 4.35
C ARG A 40 3.08 6.35 5.77
N SER A 41 2.47 5.60 6.70
CA SER A 41 2.35 6.01 8.10
C SER A 41 3.70 6.18 8.79
N ARG A 42 4.62 5.24 8.59
CA ARG A 42 5.97 5.28 9.21
C ARG A 42 6.81 6.44 8.69
N ILE A 43 6.81 6.65 7.38
CA ILE A 43 7.55 7.75 6.76
C ILE A 43 6.94 9.10 7.14
N GLY A 44 5.60 9.21 7.14
CA GLY A 44 4.90 10.42 7.62
C GLY A 44 5.33 10.80 9.03
N SER A 45 5.34 9.82 9.95
CA SER A 45 5.81 10.04 11.33
C SER A 45 7.27 10.51 11.39
N ALA A 46 8.15 9.92 10.57
CA ALA A 46 9.55 10.33 10.51
C ALA A 46 9.72 11.76 9.97
N VAL A 47 8.98 12.14 8.92
CA VAL A 47 8.97 13.51 8.37
C VAL A 47 8.51 14.51 9.43
N GLU A 48 7.42 14.22 10.15
CA GLU A 48 6.92 15.07 11.23
C GLU A 48 7.96 15.25 12.35
N MET A 49 8.64 14.17 12.75
CA MET A 49 9.71 14.24 13.76
C MET A 49 10.86 15.13 13.30
N LEU A 50 11.33 14.99 12.06
CA LEU A 50 12.43 15.81 11.53
C LEU A 50 12.02 17.28 11.41
N ARG A 51 10.81 17.57 10.92
CA ARG A 51 10.26 18.94 10.86
C ARG A 51 10.14 19.54 12.25
N GLY A 52 9.72 18.75 13.24
CA GLY A 52 9.65 19.15 14.64
C GLY A 52 11.02 19.52 15.20
N GLN A 53 12.06 18.75 14.89
CA GLN A 53 13.44 19.07 15.32
C GLN A 53 14.05 20.27 14.59
N LEU A 54 13.70 20.48 13.32
CA LEU A 54 14.21 21.59 12.50
C LEU A 54 13.56 22.94 12.84
N ASN A 55 12.26 22.94 13.16
CA ASN A 55 11.46 24.16 13.27
C ASN A 55 10.83 24.38 14.66
N GLY A 56 10.78 23.35 15.50
CA GLY A 56 10.13 23.39 16.80
C GLY A 56 11.08 23.68 17.96
N PRO A 57 10.55 24.13 19.11
CA PRO A 57 11.34 24.21 20.34
C PRO A 57 11.77 22.81 20.78
N SER A 58 13.07 22.56 20.81
CA SER A 58 13.64 21.27 21.23
C SER A 58 14.56 21.46 22.43
N SER A 59 14.41 20.60 23.44
CA SER A 59 15.36 20.50 24.55
C SER A 59 16.75 20.03 24.09
N TYR A 60 16.83 19.44 22.88
CA TYR A 60 18.04 18.93 22.26
C TYR A 60 18.09 19.41 20.81
N PRO A 61 18.47 20.69 20.56
CA PRO A 61 18.49 21.24 19.22
C PRO A 61 19.52 20.53 18.34
N ILE A 62 19.22 20.45 17.05
CA ILE A 62 20.16 19.89 16.06
C ILE A 62 21.42 20.78 16.04
N PRO A 63 22.62 20.21 16.19
CA PRO A 63 23.87 20.96 16.04
C PRO A 63 23.93 21.64 14.67
N VAL A 64 24.42 22.88 14.61
CA VAL A 64 24.49 23.66 13.35
C VAL A 64 25.23 22.90 12.24
N SER A 65 26.28 22.16 12.59
CA SER A 65 27.05 21.33 11.65
C SER A 65 26.28 20.15 11.06
N GLN A 66 25.16 19.75 11.68
CA GLN A 66 24.33 18.63 11.24
C GLN A 66 23.02 19.09 10.59
N ARG A 67 22.66 20.37 10.70
CA ARG A 67 21.37 20.89 10.25
C ARG A 67 21.10 20.63 8.78
N ALA A 68 22.06 20.93 7.91
CA ALA A 68 21.94 20.68 6.47
C ALA A 68 21.65 19.21 6.15
N ARG A 69 22.31 18.28 6.86
CA ARG A 69 22.09 16.84 6.67
C ARG A 69 20.69 16.40 7.12
N VAL A 70 20.17 17.00 8.19
CA VAL A 70 18.80 16.72 8.66
C VAL A 70 17.76 17.29 7.68
N GLU A 71 18.01 18.46 7.12
CA GLU A 71 17.18 19.05 6.06
C GLU A 71 17.17 18.16 4.80
N GLU A 72 18.32 17.62 4.39
CA GLU A 72 18.40 16.65 3.28
C GLU A 72 17.58 15.38 3.53
N TRP A 73 17.63 14.83 4.76
CA TRP A 73 16.83 13.66 5.13
C TRP A 73 15.34 13.95 5.15
N GLU A 74 14.94 15.12 5.66
CA GLU A 74 13.54 15.56 5.65
C GLU A 74 13.00 15.68 4.22
N GLN A 75 13.77 16.27 3.31
CA GLN A 75 13.40 16.41 1.90
C GLN A 75 13.30 15.05 1.20
N LEU A 76 14.25 14.15 1.45
CA LEU A 76 14.23 12.80 0.89
C LEU A 76 12.97 12.05 1.33
N LEU A 77 12.69 12.04 2.64
CA LEU A 77 11.52 11.34 3.18
C LEU A 77 10.21 11.98 2.73
N SER A 78 10.15 13.30 2.61
CA SER A 78 8.99 14.01 2.06
C SER A 78 8.71 13.63 0.61
N ARG A 79 9.76 13.48 -0.21
CA ARG A 79 9.59 13.00 -1.60
C ARG A 79 9.06 11.58 -1.64
N VAL A 80 9.63 10.67 -0.85
CA VAL A 80 9.15 9.28 -0.77
C VAL A 80 7.71 9.23 -0.26
N LEU A 81 7.35 10.06 0.72
CA LEU A 81 5.98 10.16 1.21
C LEU A 81 5.02 10.60 0.10
N SER A 82 5.39 11.64 -0.65
CA SER A 82 4.60 12.11 -1.80
C SER A 82 4.41 11.02 -2.85
N ASP A 83 5.47 10.27 -3.17
CA ASP A 83 5.39 9.15 -4.11
C ASP A 83 4.45 8.05 -3.59
N LEU A 84 4.49 7.76 -2.28
CA LEU A 84 3.60 6.80 -1.63
C LEU A 84 2.14 7.28 -1.55
N GLU A 85 1.91 8.58 -1.38
CA GLU A 85 0.57 9.19 -1.34
C GLU A 85 -0.10 9.14 -2.72
N ALA A 86 0.68 9.28 -3.79
CA ALA A 86 0.21 9.14 -5.16
C ALA A 86 -0.23 7.70 -5.52
N VAL A 87 0.19 6.69 -4.75
CA VAL A 87 -0.27 5.31 -4.94
C VAL A 87 -1.72 5.16 -4.46
N ASP A 88 -2.63 5.02 -5.42
CA ASP A 88 -4.02 4.65 -5.15
C ASP A 88 -4.13 3.13 -4.90
N VAL A 89 -4.04 2.77 -3.62
CA VAL A 89 -4.16 1.39 -3.13
C VAL A 89 -5.59 0.85 -3.23
N ASP A 90 -6.58 1.61 -3.67
CA ASP A 90 -7.94 1.11 -3.81
C ASP A 90 -8.36 0.99 -5.29
N ALA A 91 -7.70 1.73 -6.20
CA ALA A 91 -7.93 1.65 -7.65
C ALA A 91 -7.64 0.28 -8.29
N TRP A 92 -6.79 -0.56 -7.69
CA TRP A 92 -6.49 -1.89 -8.23
C TRP A 92 -7.55 -2.95 -7.87
N LYS A 93 -8.37 -2.72 -6.84
CA LYS A 93 -9.36 -3.72 -6.38
C LYS A 93 -10.39 -4.09 -7.45
N PRO A 94 -10.96 -3.16 -8.24
CA PRO A 94 -11.86 -3.50 -9.33
C PRO A 94 -11.18 -4.33 -10.43
N GLN A 95 -9.95 -3.96 -10.82
CA GLN A 95 -9.19 -4.65 -11.88
C GLN A 95 -8.90 -6.11 -11.52
N ILE A 96 -8.40 -6.35 -10.30
CA ILE A 96 -8.15 -7.71 -9.82
C ILE A 96 -9.46 -8.50 -9.66
N ARG A 97 -10.56 -7.83 -9.28
CA ARG A 97 -11.87 -8.49 -9.26
C ARG A 97 -12.30 -8.93 -10.65
N GLU A 98 -12.15 -8.07 -11.66
CA GLU A 98 -12.45 -8.40 -13.05
C GLU A 98 -11.63 -9.59 -13.53
N GLU A 99 -10.31 -9.57 -13.34
CA GLU A 99 -9.40 -10.68 -13.71
C GLU A 99 -9.76 -12.00 -13.04
N ILE A 100 -10.12 -11.97 -11.75
CA ILE A 100 -10.53 -13.16 -10.99
C ILE A 100 -11.91 -13.68 -11.44
N THR A 101 -12.77 -12.78 -11.94
CA THR A 101 -14.09 -13.13 -12.45
C THR A 101 -14.08 -13.56 -13.92
N TYR A 102 -13.03 -13.20 -14.67
CA TYR A 102 -12.89 -13.53 -16.08
C TYR A 102 -12.68 -15.03 -16.23
N ARG A 103 -13.68 -15.70 -16.79
CA ARG A 103 -13.58 -17.07 -17.29
C ARG A 103 -13.29 -16.93 -18.79
N PRO A 104 -12.14 -17.38 -19.33
CA PRO A 104 -11.98 -17.45 -20.77
C PRO A 104 -13.08 -18.38 -21.29
N GLU A 105 -13.97 -17.84 -22.13
CA GLU A 105 -14.97 -18.66 -22.81
C GLU A 105 -14.22 -19.68 -23.68
N GLY A 106 -14.38 -20.98 -23.41
CA GLY A 106 -13.90 -22.04 -24.32
C GLY A 106 -12.93 -23.10 -23.79
N GLN A 107 -13.01 -23.52 -22.52
CA GLN A 107 -12.46 -24.84 -22.12
C GLN A 107 -13.51 -25.67 -21.38
N GLN A 108 -14.47 -26.20 -22.14
CA GLN A 108 -14.93 -27.60 -22.15
C GLN A 108 -16.08 -27.76 -23.14
#